data_AF-E9T5Z0-F1
#
_entry.id   AF-E9T5Z0-F1
#
_cell.length_a   1.000
_cell.length_b   1.000
_cell.length_c   1.000
_cell.angle_alpha   90.00
_cell.angle_beta   90.00
_cell.angle_gamma   90.00
#
_symmetry.space_group_name_H-M   'P 1'
#
loop_
_entity.id
_entity.type
_entity.pdbx_description
1 polymer ?
#
loop_
_entity_poly.entity_id
_entity_poly.type
_entity_poly.pdbx_seq_one_letter_code
_entity_poly.pdbx_strand_id
1 'polypeptide(L)'
;MFGWLDRLSLVSGPLPVVLAVCGIAGAGWLLASRRRWFLRWALPAAVVGAVAATLLLWVIVEKVWKPFPDPIETSVYVWIGIGLWAALLALPRAFTTRKWWVPITVLAAGAVVLAVAVQINLVFYAYPTVGTVLGLADPDRIDFAEVPPPTDPVVTGRPLEDAWAPQAPTDLPASGRYTTVAIPGATSGFAARDAVVYLPPAYFANPRPLLPVLVMLAGQPGSPEDWLNGGKLAMTMDAFAREHHGLAPVVVVPDGTGSQLANPLCLDSQLGKVASYLAVDVPTWIKTHLQVDPDPRSWAVGGLSYGGTCSLQLATNHPEVYPTFLDLSGQEEPTLGDRRRTVDQAFGGDEAAFVAVNPLDLMKSRRYPDTAGIIVVGTRDDAYRGGAQKVFAAARDAGMDVQYVEVPGSHSFAVWSAGLRQEMDWLAERMGLIS
;
A
#
# COMPACT_ATOMS: atom_id res chain seq x y z
N MET A 1 23.42 -16.23 -6.08
CA MET A 1 23.82 -16.30 -4.66
C MET A 1 22.55 -16.55 -3.85
N PHE A 2 22.38 -17.77 -3.33
CA PHE A 2 21.24 -18.27 -2.52
C PHE A 2 19.85 -17.63 -2.72
N GLY A 3 19.18 -17.92 -3.86
CA GLY A 3 17.79 -17.52 -4.15
C GLY A 3 16.71 -18.24 -3.32
N TRP A 4 17.06 -18.71 -2.12
CA TRP A 4 16.11 -19.12 -1.09
C TRP A 4 16.09 -18.13 0.08
N LEU A 5 17.16 -17.33 0.26
CA LEU A 5 17.26 -16.32 1.32
C LEU A 5 16.35 -15.13 1.04
N ASP A 6 16.26 -14.72 -0.22
CA ASP A 6 15.35 -13.70 -0.74
C ASP A 6 13.88 -13.98 -0.38
N ARG A 7 13.45 -15.24 -0.46
CA ARG A 7 12.08 -15.70 -0.19
C ARG A 7 11.78 -15.92 1.29
N LEU A 8 12.76 -15.75 2.19
CA LEU A 8 12.50 -15.89 3.61
C LEU A 8 11.55 -14.80 4.09
N SER A 9 10.44 -15.22 4.68
CA SER A 9 9.44 -14.32 5.23
C SER A 9 9.96 -13.60 6.48
N LEU A 10 9.78 -12.28 6.50
CA LEU A 10 10.02 -11.40 7.65
C LEU A 10 8.75 -11.14 8.47
N VAL A 11 7.61 -11.66 8.02
CA VAL A 11 6.30 -11.43 8.64
C VAL A 11 5.63 -12.71 9.14
N SER A 12 6.17 -13.88 8.77
CA SER A 12 5.66 -15.19 9.16
C SER A 12 6.79 -16.23 9.18
N GLY A 13 6.52 -17.40 9.75
CA GLY A 13 7.49 -18.50 9.81
C GLY A 13 8.58 -18.31 10.88
N PRO A 14 9.68 -19.08 10.79
CA PRO A 14 10.67 -19.16 11.87
C PRO A 14 11.60 -17.94 11.96
N LEU A 15 11.84 -17.22 10.86
CA LEU A 15 12.85 -16.15 10.84
C LEU A 15 12.53 -14.98 11.80
N PRO A 16 11.30 -14.43 11.85
CA PRO A 16 10.97 -13.38 12.82
C PRO A 16 11.13 -13.84 14.27
N VAL A 17 10.80 -15.10 14.56
CA VAL A 17 10.96 -15.70 15.89
C VAL A 17 12.43 -15.83 16.26
N VAL A 18 13.27 -16.33 15.34
CA VAL A 18 14.72 -16.45 15.55
C VAL A 18 15.34 -15.07 15.79
N LEU A 19 14.98 -14.06 15.00
CA LEU A 19 15.47 -12.69 15.17
C LEU A 19 15.03 -12.10 16.51
N ALA A 20 13.80 -12.35 16.94
CA ALA A 20 13.32 -11.94 18.26
C ALA A 20 14.11 -12.63 19.39
N VAL A 21 14.36 -13.94 19.31
CA VAL A 21 15.16 -14.69 20.29
C VAL A 21 16.60 -14.15 20.33
N CYS A 22 17.22 -13.90 19.18
CA CYS A 22 18.54 -13.27 19.09
C CYS A 22 18.55 -11.87 19.72
N GLY A 23 17.51 -11.07 19.49
CA GLY A 23 17.33 -9.77 20.13
C GLY A 23 17.23 -9.89 21.66
N ILE A 24 16.43 -10.82 22.18
CA ILE A 24 16.30 -11.07 23.62
C ILE A 24 17.63 -11.51 24.23
N ALA A 25 18.34 -12.45 23.58
CA ALA A 25 19.67 -12.87 24.02
C ALA A 25 20.68 -11.71 24.00
N GLY A 26 20.63 -10.87 22.96
CA GLY A 26 21.42 -9.65 22.85
C GLY A 26 21.14 -8.66 23.98
N ALA A 27 19.86 -8.40 24.29
CA ALA A 27 19.46 -7.57 25.42
C ALA A 27 19.96 -8.14 26.76
N GLY A 28 19.86 -9.46 26.95
CA GLY A 28 20.43 -10.15 28.11
C GLY A 28 21.94 -9.96 28.23
N TRP A 29 22.68 -10.06 27.12
CA TRP A 29 24.12 -9.78 27.09
C TRP A 29 24.45 -8.33 27.47
N LEU A 30 23.68 -7.36 26.96
CA LEU A 30 23.87 -5.94 27.26
C LEU A 30 23.61 -5.62 28.73
N LEU A 31 22.68 -6.32 29.37
CA LEU A 31 22.39 -6.18 30.81
C LEU A 31 23.43 -6.87 31.70
N ALA A 32 24.11 -7.91 31.20
CA ALA A 32 25.01 -8.75 31.99
C ALA A 32 26.33 -8.06 32.35
N SER A 33 26.36 -7.34 33.48
CA SER A 33 27.58 -6.78 34.06
C SER A 33 27.58 -6.84 35.58
N ARG A 34 28.74 -7.15 36.17
CA ARG A 34 28.95 -7.14 37.63
C ARG A 34 29.56 -5.83 38.15
N ARG A 35 29.82 -4.86 37.27
CA ARG A 35 30.46 -3.59 37.65
C ARG A 35 29.44 -2.66 38.30
N ARG A 36 29.69 -2.24 39.55
CA ARG A 36 28.77 -1.37 40.31
C ARG A 36 28.44 -0.05 39.60
N TRP A 37 29.41 0.58 38.94
CA TRP A 37 29.17 1.83 38.21
C TRP A 37 28.21 1.64 37.03
N PHE A 38 28.29 0.50 36.34
CA PHE A 38 27.42 0.18 35.22
C PHE A 38 25.98 0.03 35.70
N LEU A 39 25.77 -0.75 36.77
CA LEU A 39 24.43 -1.00 37.31
C LEU A 39 23.82 0.24 37.97
N ARG A 40 24.63 1.08 38.64
CA ARG A 40 24.14 2.28 39.35
C ARG A 40 23.94 3.50 38.47
N TRP A 41 24.74 3.65 37.42
CA TRP A 41 24.77 4.89 36.63
C TRP A 41 24.50 4.63 35.15
N ALA A 42 25.28 3.76 34.50
CA ALA A 42 25.19 3.61 33.05
C ALA A 42 23.84 3.04 32.59
N LEU A 43 23.35 2.00 33.27
CA LEU A 43 22.08 1.37 32.92
C LEU A 43 20.88 2.31 33.13
N PRO A 44 20.69 2.95 34.31
CA PRO A 44 19.65 3.96 34.48
C PRO A 44 19.77 5.13 33.51
N ALA A 45 20.99 5.63 33.24
CA ALA A 45 21.20 6.73 32.30
C ALA A 45 20.82 6.35 30.86
N ALA A 46 21.11 5.12 30.42
CA ALA A 46 20.70 4.63 29.11
C ALA A 46 19.17 4.52 28.99
N VAL A 47 18.49 4.06 30.05
CA VAL A 47 17.02 3.98 30.09
C VAL A 47 16.42 5.39 30.01
N VAL A 48 16.85 6.32 30.88
CA VAL A 48 16.36 7.71 30.87
C VAL A 48 16.64 8.38 29.54
N GLY A 49 17.84 8.19 28.99
CA GLY A 49 18.23 8.73 27.68
C GLY A 49 17.36 8.21 26.55
N ALA A 50 17.09 6.90 26.50
CA ALA A 50 16.22 6.30 25.49
C ALA A 50 14.78 6.81 25.62
N VAL A 51 14.22 6.84 26.84
CA VAL A 51 12.87 7.35 27.09
C VAL A 51 12.76 8.82 26.68
N ALA A 52 13.72 9.67 27.09
CA ALA A 52 13.72 11.09 26.74
C ALA A 52 13.83 11.30 25.21
N ALA A 53 14.71 10.55 24.55
CA ALA A 53 14.87 10.60 23.10
C ALA A 53 13.61 10.16 22.35
N THR A 54 12.97 9.06 22.79
CA THR A 54 11.71 8.59 22.20
C THR A 54 10.56 9.58 22.42
N LEU A 55 10.43 10.15 23.61
CA LEU A 55 9.41 11.17 23.88
C LEU A 55 9.64 12.44 23.06
N LEU A 56 10.89 12.87 22.93
CA LEU A 56 11.25 14.00 22.07
C LEU A 56 10.90 13.70 20.61
N LEU A 57 11.25 12.51 20.11
CA LEU A 57 10.90 12.07 18.77
C LEU A 57 9.39 12.06 18.56
N TRP A 58 8.63 11.51 19.51
CA TRP A 58 7.17 11.51 19.49
C TRP A 58 6.60 12.93 19.40
N VAL A 59 7.07 13.87 20.24
CA VAL A 59 6.63 15.28 20.18
C VAL A 59 6.96 15.90 18.81
N ILE A 60 8.18 15.69 18.32
CA ILE A 60 8.62 16.23 17.03
C ILE A 60 7.73 15.71 15.90
N VAL A 61 7.50 14.39 15.83
CA VAL A 61 6.73 13.78 14.74
C VAL A 61 5.25 14.12 14.85
N GLU A 62 4.63 13.92 16.01
CA GLU A 62 3.17 13.97 16.18
C GLU A 62 2.62 15.38 16.42
N LYS A 63 3.45 16.30 16.95
CA LYS A 63 2.98 17.63 17.37
C LYS A 63 3.61 18.77 16.57
N VAL A 64 4.87 18.64 16.16
CA VAL A 64 5.59 19.72 15.48
C VAL A 64 5.59 19.54 13.96
N TRP A 65 6.10 18.41 13.46
CA TRP A 65 6.27 18.17 12.04
C TRP A 65 4.98 17.71 11.37
N LYS A 66 4.23 16.81 12.01
CA LYS A 66 2.98 16.22 11.50
C LYS A 66 3.07 15.80 10.02
N PRO A 67 4.00 14.89 9.69
CA PRO A 67 4.17 14.41 8.33
C PRO A 67 2.97 13.57 7.85
N PHE A 68 2.18 13.04 8.78
CA PHE A 68 1.02 12.19 8.51
C PHE A 68 -0.24 12.83 9.12
N PRO A 69 -1.42 12.66 8.49
CA PRO A 69 -2.69 13.10 9.06
C PRO A 69 -3.06 12.30 10.31
N ASP A 70 -2.70 11.01 10.35
CA ASP A 70 -3.00 10.08 11.43
C ASP A 70 -1.79 9.82 12.34
N PRO A 71 -2.01 9.51 13.63
CA PRO A 71 -0.92 9.19 14.55
C PRO A 71 -0.29 7.83 14.22
N ILE A 72 1.01 7.72 14.45
CA ILE A 72 1.73 6.46 14.34
C ILE A 72 1.38 5.55 15.53
N GLU A 73 1.24 4.25 15.28
CA GLU A 73 0.98 3.23 16.29
C GLU A 73 1.96 3.36 17.48
N THR A 74 1.42 3.46 18.71
CA THR A 74 2.24 3.73 19.91
C THR A 74 3.32 2.66 20.14
N SER A 75 3.05 1.42 19.74
CA SER A 75 4.03 0.32 19.84
C SER A 75 5.31 0.58 19.05
N VAL A 76 5.26 1.34 17.95
CA VAL A 76 6.42 1.71 17.14
C VAL A 76 7.40 2.57 17.94
N TYR A 77 6.90 3.56 18.67
CA TYR A 77 7.73 4.38 19.56
C TYR A 77 8.37 3.57 20.68
N VAL A 78 7.64 2.58 21.23
CA VAL A 78 8.18 1.66 22.25
C VAL A 78 9.34 0.85 21.67
N TRP A 79 9.17 0.27 20.47
CA TRP A 79 10.22 -0.48 19.79
C TRP A 79 11.44 0.39 19.45
N ILE A 80 11.23 1.61 18.96
CA ILE A 80 12.31 2.58 18.74
C ILE A 80 13.06 2.86 20.05
N GLY A 81 12.35 3.05 21.16
CA GLY A 81 12.95 3.23 22.47
C GLY A 81 13.83 2.06 22.91
N ILE A 82 13.40 0.81 22.65
CA ILE A 82 14.21 -0.39 22.92
C ILE A 82 15.49 -0.40 22.05
N GLY A 83 15.38 -0.02 20.77
CA GLY A 83 16.55 0.09 19.88
C GLY A 83 17.54 1.16 20.34
N LEU A 84 17.06 2.35 20.69
CA LEU A 84 17.86 3.44 21.24
C LEU A 84 18.54 3.04 22.55
N TRP A 85 17.80 2.37 23.44
CA TRP A 85 18.35 1.84 24.69
C TRP A 85 19.51 0.87 24.42
N ALA A 86 19.35 -0.07 23.50
CA ALA A 86 20.40 -1.02 23.17
C ALA A 86 21.66 -0.34 22.59
N ALA A 87 21.47 0.65 21.72
CA ALA A 87 22.56 1.45 21.16
C ALA A 87 23.30 2.26 22.24
N LEU A 88 22.57 2.93 23.14
CA LEU A 88 23.13 3.70 24.25
C LEU A 88 23.89 2.81 25.24
N LEU A 89 23.41 1.59 25.48
CA LEU A 89 24.00 0.67 26.46
C LEU A 89 25.24 -0.08 25.90
N ALA A 90 25.37 -0.18 24.57
CA ALA A 90 26.48 -0.88 23.92
C ALA A 90 27.87 -0.35 24.33
N LEU A 91 28.03 0.97 24.38
CA LEU A 91 29.31 1.61 24.71
C LEU A 91 29.72 1.38 26.18
N PRO A 92 28.90 1.70 27.21
CA PRO A 92 29.21 1.36 28.59
C PRO A 92 29.45 -0.14 28.78
N ARG A 93 28.68 -0.99 28.08
CA ARG A 93 28.86 -2.44 28.14
C ARG A 93 30.23 -2.87 27.62
N ALA A 94 30.72 -2.27 26.53
CA ALA A 94 32.05 -2.54 25.98
C ALA A 94 33.17 -2.23 26.99
N PHE A 95 33.03 -1.18 27.82
CA PHE A 95 34.00 -0.86 28.88
C PHE A 95 33.96 -1.82 30.09
N THR A 96 32.87 -2.58 30.26
CA THR A 96 32.76 -3.56 31.35
C THR A 96 33.18 -4.97 30.94
N THR A 97 33.35 -5.23 29.63
CA THR A 97 33.74 -6.52 29.08
C THR A 97 35.25 -6.62 28.83
N ARG A 98 35.77 -7.83 28.65
CA ARG A 98 37.17 -8.00 28.20
C ARG A 98 37.27 -7.60 26.73
N LYS A 99 38.38 -6.98 26.30
CA LYS A 99 38.54 -6.42 24.93
C LYS A 99 38.11 -7.37 23.80
N TRP A 100 38.45 -8.65 23.88
CA TRP A 100 38.06 -9.68 22.88
C TRP A 100 36.55 -9.98 22.78
N TRP A 101 35.74 -9.59 23.77
CA TRP A 101 34.27 -9.75 23.78
C TRP A 101 33.54 -8.49 23.31
N VAL A 102 34.26 -7.39 23.03
CA VAL A 102 33.64 -6.16 22.49
C VAL A 102 32.91 -6.41 21.17
N PRO A 103 33.42 -7.22 20.21
CA PRO A 103 32.66 -7.58 19.01
C PRO A 103 31.31 -8.21 19.33
N ILE A 104 31.23 -9.06 20.37
CA ILE A 104 29.95 -9.66 20.79
C ILE A 104 28.98 -8.62 21.34
N THR A 105 29.47 -7.60 22.06
CA THR A 105 28.62 -6.48 22.50
C THR A 105 28.03 -5.72 21.31
N VAL A 106 28.82 -5.49 20.26
CA VAL A 106 28.33 -4.83 19.03
C VAL A 106 27.30 -5.71 18.32
N LEU A 107 27.58 -7.00 18.16
CA LEU A 107 26.65 -7.96 17.57
C LEU A 107 25.36 -8.09 18.38
N ALA A 108 25.43 -8.08 19.70
CA ALA A 108 24.28 -8.11 20.60
C ALA A 108 23.39 -6.87 20.45
N ALA A 109 24.00 -5.66 20.39
CA ALA A 109 23.26 -4.43 20.13
C ALA A 109 22.62 -4.44 18.73
N GLY A 110 23.36 -4.88 17.72
CA GLY A 110 22.86 -5.06 16.36
C GLY A 110 21.68 -6.04 16.30
N ALA A 111 21.75 -7.16 17.03
CA ALA A 111 20.66 -8.13 17.11
C ALA A 111 19.39 -7.55 17.74
N VAL A 112 19.52 -6.70 18.78
CA VAL A 112 18.36 -5.99 19.35
C VAL A 112 17.76 -5.01 18.35
N VAL A 113 18.59 -4.21 17.67
CA VAL A 113 18.12 -3.25 16.64
C VAL A 113 17.44 -3.96 15.48
N LEU A 114 17.99 -5.09 15.02
CA LEU A 114 17.38 -5.88 13.96
C LEU A 114 16.04 -6.50 14.42
N ALA A 115 15.97 -7.02 15.64
CA ALA A 115 14.72 -7.51 16.22
C ALA A 115 13.67 -6.39 16.29
N VAL A 116 14.06 -5.19 16.75
CA VAL A 116 13.21 -3.99 16.78
C VAL A 116 12.69 -3.65 15.39
N ALA A 117 13.54 -3.64 14.36
CA ALA A 117 13.13 -3.36 12.99
C ALA A 117 12.11 -4.38 12.48
N VAL A 118 12.29 -5.66 12.78
CA VAL A 118 11.32 -6.71 12.44
C VAL A 118 10.01 -6.53 13.21
N GLN A 119 10.05 -6.18 14.49
CA GLN A 119 8.83 -5.94 15.28
C GLN A 119 8.04 -4.74 14.76
N ILE A 120 8.72 -3.68 14.31
CA ILE A 120 8.06 -2.55 13.63
C ILE A 120 7.47 -3.00 12.29
N ASN A 121 8.21 -3.79 11.50
CA ASN A 121 7.68 -4.33 10.25
C ASN A 121 6.47 -5.25 10.47
N LEU A 122 6.39 -5.97 11.59
CA LEU A 122 5.21 -6.79 11.96
C LEU A 122 3.98 -5.95 12.35
N VAL A 123 4.12 -4.65 12.60
CA VAL A 123 2.98 -3.74 12.76
C VAL A 123 2.33 -3.45 11.41
N PHE A 124 3.15 -3.17 10.38
CA PHE A 124 2.68 -2.67 9.10
C PHE A 124 2.60 -3.71 7.98
N TYR A 125 3.41 -4.77 8.05
CA TYR A 125 3.60 -5.79 7.00
C TYR A 125 4.15 -5.26 5.67
N ALA A 126 4.87 -4.12 5.70
CA ALA A 126 5.36 -3.45 4.50
C ALA A 126 6.42 -4.25 3.72
N TYR A 127 7.34 -4.92 4.43
CA TYR A 127 8.42 -5.70 3.83
C TYR A 127 8.23 -7.19 4.15
N PRO A 128 7.52 -7.95 3.30
CA PRO A 128 7.18 -9.33 3.61
C PRO A 128 8.40 -10.27 3.57
N THR A 129 9.45 -9.95 2.82
CA THR A 129 10.60 -10.84 2.61
C THR A 129 11.95 -10.13 2.73
N VAL A 130 13.01 -10.91 2.94
CA VAL A 130 14.39 -10.40 2.93
C VAL A 130 14.76 -9.79 1.56
N GLY A 131 14.30 -10.40 0.46
CA GLY A 131 14.55 -9.90 -0.89
C GLY A 131 14.00 -8.50 -1.11
N THR A 132 12.80 -8.23 -0.58
CA THR A 132 12.18 -6.90 -0.61
C THR A 132 13.01 -5.85 0.14
N VAL A 133 13.51 -6.19 1.34
CA VAL A 133 14.35 -5.27 2.14
C VAL A 133 15.67 -4.95 1.44
N LEU A 134 16.25 -5.94 0.76
CA LEU A 134 17.54 -5.81 0.07
C LEU A 134 17.41 -5.23 -1.35
N GLY A 135 16.19 -4.99 -1.85
CA GLY A 135 15.94 -4.49 -3.20
C GLY A 135 16.49 -5.43 -4.28
N LEU A 136 16.40 -6.75 -4.06
CA LEU A 136 16.91 -7.71 -5.02
C LEU A 136 16.06 -7.73 -6.28
N ALA A 137 16.71 -7.95 -7.43
CA ALA A 137 16.03 -8.03 -8.73
C ALA A 137 14.99 -9.14 -8.74
N ASP A 138 13.79 -8.81 -9.20
CA ASP A 138 12.70 -9.76 -9.39
C ASP A 138 12.71 -10.24 -10.85
N PRO A 139 12.80 -11.57 -11.09
CA PRO A 139 12.81 -12.13 -12.45
C PRO A 139 11.52 -11.87 -13.24
N ASP A 140 10.41 -11.52 -12.60
CA ASP A 140 9.14 -11.23 -13.28
C ASP A 140 9.01 -9.74 -13.67
N ARG A 141 9.99 -8.90 -13.29
CA ARG A 141 10.09 -7.52 -13.77
C ARG A 141 10.73 -7.49 -15.16
N ILE A 142 10.03 -6.91 -16.13
CA ILE A 142 10.49 -6.72 -17.51
C ILE A 142 10.63 -5.24 -17.84
N ASP A 143 11.43 -4.93 -18.86
CA ASP A 143 11.45 -3.60 -19.46
C ASP A 143 10.16 -3.35 -20.25
N PHE A 144 9.65 -2.11 -20.25
CA PHE A 144 8.42 -1.79 -20.97
C PHE A 144 8.50 -2.07 -22.48
N ALA A 145 9.71 -2.00 -23.05
CA ALA A 145 9.96 -2.33 -24.46
C ALA A 145 9.74 -3.82 -24.78
N GLU A 146 9.70 -4.69 -23.77
CA GLU A 146 9.42 -6.13 -23.90
C GLU A 146 7.92 -6.44 -23.83
N VAL A 147 7.07 -5.45 -23.49
CA VAL A 147 5.62 -5.62 -23.52
C VAL A 147 5.17 -5.87 -24.96
N PRO A 148 4.49 -6.98 -25.27
CA PRO A 148 4.15 -7.30 -26.64
C PRO A 148 3.17 -6.26 -27.21
N PRO A 149 3.34 -5.82 -28.46
CA PRO A 149 2.48 -4.82 -29.08
C PRO A 149 1.02 -5.32 -29.21
N PRO A 150 0.06 -4.43 -29.54
CA PRO A 150 -1.30 -4.84 -29.88
C PRO A 150 -1.34 -5.90 -30.98
N THR A 151 -2.21 -6.90 -30.82
CA THR A 151 -2.43 -8.01 -31.77
C THR A 151 -3.82 -7.93 -32.39
N ASP A 152 -3.98 -8.38 -33.63
CA ASP A 152 -5.29 -8.60 -34.27
C ASP A 152 -5.36 -10.02 -34.87
N PRO A 153 -6.50 -10.74 -34.73
CA PRO A 153 -7.72 -10.35 -34.02
C PRO A 153 -7.57 -10.36 -32.49
N VAL A 154 -8.56 -9.81 -31.78
CA VAL A 154 -8.68 -9.87 -30.31
C VAL A 154 -9.82 -10.79 -29.87
N VAL A 155 -9.74 -11.30 -28.64
CA VAL A 155 -10.85 -12.02 -28.00
C VAL A 155 -11.66 -11.05 -27.15
N THR A 156 -12.99 -11.07 -27.33
CA THR A 156 -13.93 -10.23 -26.59
C THR A 156 -15.12 -11.06 -26.12
N GLY A 157 -15.72 -10.67 -24.99
CA GLY A 157 -16.85 -11.35 -24.37
C GLY A 157 -17.22 -10.68 -23.05
N ARG A 158 -18.44 -10.90 -22.58
CA ARG A 158 -18.89 -10.48 -21.23
C ARG A 158 -19.88 -11.52 -20.70
N PRO A 159 -19.45 -12.45 -19.82
CA PRO A 159 -18.09 -12.59 -19.28
C PRO A 159 -17.00 -12.87 -20.33
N LEU A 160 -15.80 -12.33 -20.12
CA LEU A 160 -14.65 -12.54 -21.01
C LEU A 160 -14.14 -13.99 -20.94
N GLU A 161 -14.18 -14.60 -19.76
CA GLU A 161 -13.76 -15.99 -19.54
C GLU A 161 -14.52 -16.99 -20.43
N ASP A 162 -15.82 -16.82 -20.63
CA ASP A 162 -16.64 -17.69 -21.48
C ASP A 162 -16.15 -17.72 -22.93
N ALA A 163 -15.69 -16.57 -23.44
CA ALA A 163 -15.13 -16.44 -24.78
C ALA A 163 -13.66 -16.89 -24.84
N TRP A 164 -12.93 -16.80 -23.73
CA TRP A 164 -11.49 -17.08 -23.65
C TRP A 164 -11.18 -18.56 -23.41
N ALA A 165 -11.79 -19.17 -22.39
CA ALA A 165 -11.44 -20.51 -21.91
C ALA A 165 -11.42 -21.59 -22.99
N PRO A 166 -12.35 -21.64 -23.97
CA PRO A 166 -12.33 -22.64 -25.05
C PRO A 166 -11.12 -22.54 -26.00
N GLN A 167 -10.43 -21.40 -26.03
CA GLN A 167 -9.35 -21.09 -26.95
C GLN A 167 -8.05 -20.61 -26.26
N ALA A 168 -7.99 -20.70 -24.94
CA ALA A 168 -6.83 -20.30 -24.16
C ALA A 168 -5.60 -21.14 -24.56
N PRO A 169 -4.46 -20.52 -24.92
CA PRO A 169 -3.24 -21.25 -25.24
C PRO A 169 -2.74 -22.07 -24.05
N THR A 170 -2.15 -23.23 -24.32
CA THR A 170 -1.59 -24.11 -23.28
C THR A 170 -0.17 -23.71 -22.85
N ASP A 171 0.48 -22.81 -23.59
CA ASP A 171 1.87 -22.39 -23.42
C ASP A 171 2.01 -20.97 -22.85
N LEU A 172 0.99 -20.47 -22.15
CA LEU A 172 1.05 -19.19 -21.45
C LEU A 172 2.16 -19.19 -20.37
N PRO A 173 2.77 -18.04 -20.07
CA PRO A 173 3.65 -17.89 -18.92
C PRO A 173 2.97 -18.36 -17.62
N ALA A 174 3.75 -18.98 -16.72
CA ALA A 174 3.21 -19.50 -15.45
C ALA A 174 2.82 -18.40 -14.45
N SER A 175 3.37 -17.19 -14.61
CA SER A 175 3.11 -15.99 -13.81
C SER A 175 2.96 -14.80 -14.75
N GLY A 176 2.30 -13.75 -14.27
CA GLY A 176 2.29 -12.46 -14.94
C GLY A 176 3.69 -11.84 -14.96
N ARG A 177 3.77 -10.67 -15.60
CA ARG A 177 4.97 -9.84 -15.61
C ARG A 177 4.59 -8.44 -15.18
N TYR A 178 5.57 -7.68 -14.74
CA TYR A 178 5.31 -6.29 -14.41
C TYR A 178 6.47 -5.38 -14.84
N THR A 179 6.16 -4.10 -15.04
CA THR A 179 7.09 -3.12 -15.60
C THR A 179 6.89 -1.78 -14.91
N THR A 180 7.94 -0.96 -14.93
CA THR A 180 7.91 0.42 -14.44
C THR A 180 7.79 1.36 -15.64
N VAL A 181 6.89 2.34 -15.56
CA VAL A 181 6.62 3.29 -16.66
C VAL A 181 6.41 4.70 -16.14
N ALA A 182 6.85 5.70 -16.89
CA ALA A 182 6.49 7.08 -16.65
C ALA A 182 5.15 7.40 -17.34
N ILE A 183 4.16 7.82 -16.57
CA ILE A 183 2.88 8.34 -17.09
C ILE A 183 2.91 9.87 -16.97
N PRO A 184 3.06 10.61 -18.08
CA PRO A 184 3.17 12.06 -18.03
C PRO A 184 1.84 12.71 -17.66
N GLY A 185 1.87 13.69 -16.74
CA GLY A 185 0.73 14.56 -16.44
C GLY A 185 0.51 15.62 -17.52
N ALA A 186 0.24 15.20 -18.76
CA ALA A 186 0.15 16.11 -19.91
C ALA A 186 -0.97 17.16 -19.76
N THR A 187 -2.09 16.78 -19.15
CA THR A 187 -3.25 17.66 -18.90
C THR A 187 -3.19 18.27 -17.50
N SER A 188 -2.88 17.44 -16.49
CA SER A 188 -2.84 17.86 -15.08
C SER A 188 -1.65 18.75 -14.74
N GLY A 189 -0.52 18.58 -15.43
CA GLY A 189 0.78 19.11 -14.99
C GLY A 189 1.30 18.48 -13.70
N PHE A 190 0.70 17.38 -13.23
CA PHE A 190 1.11 16.72 -12.00
C PHE A 190 2.43 15.97 -12.20
N ALA A 191 3.38 16.20 -11.30
CA ALA A 191 4.68 15.54 -11.31
C ALA A 191 4.62 14.21 -10.53
N ALA A 192 4.07 13.19 -11.18
CA ALA A 192 4.05 11.83 -10.66
C ALA A 192 5.44 11.16 -10.76
N ARG A 193 5.77 10.29 -9.80
CA ARG A 193 6.84 9.30 -9.95
C ARG A 193 6.39 8.18 -10.88
N ASP A 194 7.33 7.31 -11.24
CA ASP A 194 7.04 6.17 -12.12
C ASP A 194 5.96 5.25 -11.53
N ALA A 195 5.06 4.83 -12.40
CA ALA A 195 4.00 3.87 -12.14
C ALA A 195 4.49 2.43 -12.30
N VAL A 196 3.78 1.49 -11.69
CA VAL A 196 3.95 0.05 -11.92
C VAL A 196 2.78 -0.45 -12.76
N VAL A 197 3.05 -1.31 -13.74
CA VAL A 197 2.01 -2.01 -14.52
C VAL A 197 2.23 -3.51 -14.38
N TYR A 198 1.22 -4.24 -13.92
CA TYR A 198 1.16 -5.70 -13.95
C TYR A 198 0.34 -6.18 -15.15
N LEU A 199 0.87 -7.17 -15.85
CA LEU A 199 0.29 -7.83 -17.01
C LEU A 199 0.10 -9.31 -16.70
N PRO A 200 -1.14 -9.83 -16.73
CA PRO A 200 -1.41 -11.25 -16.45
C PRO A 200 -0.88 -12.15 -17.56
N PRO A 201 -0.76 -13.48 -17.33
CA PRO A 201 -0.34 -14.44 -18.36
C PRO A 201 -1.09 -14.29 -19.69
N ALA A 202 -2.42 -14.12 -19.67
CA ALA A 202 -3.22 -13.97 -20.88
C ALA A 202 -2.88 -12.72 -21.72
N TYR A 203 -2.22 -11.71 -21.14
CA TYR A 203 -1.75 -10.54 -21.90
C TYR A 203 -0.65 -10.91 -22.92
N PHE A 204 0.02 -12.03 -22.74
CA PHE A 204 1.08 -12.50 -23.64
C PHE A 204 0.59 -13.45 -24.74
N ALA A 205 -0.72 -13.68 -24.82
CA ALA A 205 -1.32 -14.54 -25.82
C ALA A 205 -1.48 -13.87 -27.20
N ASN A 206 -1.69 -14.70 -28.22
CA ASN A 206 -2.10 -14.26 -29.55
C ASN A 206 -3.11 -15.28 -30.15
N PRO A 207 -4.38 -14.90 -30.40
CA PRO A 207 -4.99 -13.58 -30.19
C PRO A 207 -5.10 -13.20 -28.70
N ARG A 208 -4.88 -11.92 -28.37
CA ARG A 208 -4.99 -11.40 -27.00
C ARG A 208 -6.46 -11.12 -26.62
N PRO A 209 -6.91 -11.48 -25.40
CA PRO A 209 -8.20 -11.02 -24.89
C PRO A 209 -8.15 -9.55 -24.47
N LEU A 210 -9.23 -8.79 -24.72
CA LEU A 210 -9.34 -7.42 -24.21
C LEU A 210 -9.62 -7.44 -22.70
N LEU A 211 -8.54 -7.39 -21.91
CA LEU A 211 -8.59 -7.51 -20.47
C LEU A 211 -9.13 -6.22 -19.82
N PRO A 212 -9.87 -6.33 -18.70
CA PRO A 212 -10.28 -5.19 -17.89
C PRO A 212 -9.08 -4.52 -17.20
N VAL A 213 -9.32 -3.32 -16.67
CA VAL A 213 -8.29 -2.50 -16.03
C VAL A 213 -8.62 -2.28 -14.55
N LEU A 214 -7.67 -2.58 -13.68
CA LEU A 214 -7.72 -2.21 -12.27
C LEU A 214 -6.66 -1.15 -11.99
N VAL A 215 -7.08 0.07 -11.66
CA VAL A 215 -6.17 1.13 -11.21
C VAL A 215 -6.01 1.03 -9.69
N MET A 216 -4.79 0.83 -9.20
CA MET A 216 -4.53 0.69 -7.75
C MET A 216 -3.71 1.85 -7.22
N LEU A 217 -4.07 2.37 -6.05
CA LEU A 217 -3.43 3.54 -5.45
C LEU A 217 -2.78 3.21 -4.11
N ALA A 218 -1.53 3.63 -3.95
CA ALA A 218 -0.78 3.46 -2.72
C ALA A 218 -1.27 4.43 -1.63
N GLY A 219 -0.84 4.17 -0.39
CA GLY A 219 -1.12 5.01 0.77
C GLY A 219 -0.17 6.19 0.91
N GLN A 220 -0.31 6.88 2.04
CA GLN A 220 0.64 7.89 2.52
C GLN A 220 1.13 7.48 3.92
N PRO A 221 2.45 7.37 4.17
CA PRO A 221 3.51 7.44 3.18
C PRO A 221 3.46 6.25 2.21
N GLY A 222 3.90 6.44 0.98
CA GLY A 222 3.91 5.33 0.04
C GLY A 222 4.41 5.63 -1.36
N SER A 223 4.47 4.57 -2.17
CA SER A 223 4.83 4.56 -3.58
C SER A 223 4.12 3.43 -4.33
N PRO A 224 4.07 3.48 -5.67
CA PRO A 224 3.52 2.38 -6.47
C PRO A 224 4.09 0.99 -6.16
N GLU A 225 5.38 0.90 -5.82
CA GLU A 225 6.06 -0.35 -5.46
C GLU A 225 5.45 -1.05 -4.23
N ASP A 226 4.78 -0.30 -3.35
CA ASP A 226 4.22 -0.87 -2.11
C ASP A 226 3.11 -1.89 -2.40
N TRP A 227 2.43 -1.76 -3.54
CA TRP A 227 1.46 -2.75 -4.00
C TRP A 227 2.10 -4.07 -4.41
N LEU A 228 3.28 -4.05 -5.04
CA LEU A 228 4.03 -5.29 -5.33
C LEU A 228 4.55 -5.94 -4.05
N ASN A 229 4.99 -5.10 -3.10
CA ASN A 229 5.61 -5.53 -1.86
C ASN A 229 4.58 -5.95 -0.80
N GLY A 230 4.22 -5.05 0.11
CA GLY A 230 3.26 -5.33 1.18
C GLY A 230 1.86 -5.68 0.64
N GLY A 231 1.45 -5.04 -0.46
CA GLY A 231 0.16 -5.29 -1.10
C GLY A 231 0.06 -6.65 -1.81
N LYS A 232 1.19 -7.31 -2.07
CA LYS A 232 1.30 -8.63 -2.73
C LYS A 232 0.53 -8.73 -4.04
N LEU A 233 0.51 -7.64 -4.81
CA LEU A 233 -0.32 -7.51 -6.00
C LEU A 233 -0.07 -8.64 -7.00
N ALA A 234 1.18 -8.85 -7.43
CA ALA A 234 1.53 -9.89 -8.39
C ALA A 234 1.12 -11.28 -7.89
N MET A 235 1.36 -11.59 -6.61
CA MET A 235 0.96 -12.87 -6.02
C MET A 235 -0.57 -13.07 -6.05
N THR A 236 -1.34 -12.04 -5.76
CA THR A 236 -2.82 -12.10 -5.80
C THR A 236 -3.32 -12.29 -7.23
N MET A 237 -2.80 -11.51 -8.18
CA MET A 237 -3.22 -11.60 -9.58
C MET A 237 -2.80 -12.92 -10.23
N ASP A 238 -1.60 -13.42 -9.93
CA ASP A 238 -1.14 -14.73 -10.42
C ASP A 238 -1.95 -15.87 -9.82
N ALA A 239 -2.37 -15.75 -8.56
CA ALA A 239 -3.24 -16.74 -7.94
C ALA A 239 -4.61 -16.79 -8.62
N PHE A 240 -5.21 -15.63 -8.85
CA PHE A 240 -6.45 -15.50 -9.61
C PHE A 240 -6.30 -16.04 -11.04
N ALA A 241 -5.24 -15.64 -11.75
CA ALA A 241 -4.99 -16.09 -13.13
C ALA A 241 -4.84 -17.61 -13.25
N ARG A 242 -4.22 -18.28 -12.28
CA ARG A 242 -4.13 -19.75 -12.28
C ARG A 242 -5.48 -20.45 -12.22
N GLU A 243 -6.48 -19.81 -11.61
CA GLU A 243 -7.83 -20.35 -11.45
C GLU A 243 -8.73 -19.99 -12.66
N HIS A 244 -8.37 -18.95 -13.41
CA HIS A 244 -9.15 -18.41 -14.53
C HIS A 244 -8.39 -18.43 -15.88
N HIS A 245 -7.74 -19.55 -16.21
CA HIS A 245 -7.14 -19.76 -17.54
C HIS A 245 -6.13 -18.68 -17.98
N GLY A 246 -5.38 -18.12 -17.02
CA GLY A 246 -4.41 -17.05 -17.23
C GLY A 246 -4.99 -15.63 -17.21
N LEU A 247 -6.30 -15.47 -17.01
CA LEU A 247 -6.98 -14.17 -16.96
C LEU A 247 -6.83 -13.51 -15.59
N ALA A 248 -6.48 -12.23 -15.59
CA ALA A 248 -6.65 -11.30 -14.49
C ALA A 248 -6.83 -9.89 -15.10
N PRO A 249 -7.23 -8.85 -14.37
CA PRO A 249 -7.15 -7.50 -14.90
C PRO A 249 -5.69 -7.11 -15.18
N VAL A 250 -5.49 -6.22 -16.16
CA VAL A 250 -4.27 -5.43 -16.22
C VAL A 250 -4.30 -4.44 -15.07
N VAL A 251 -3.30 -4.47 -14.20
CA VAL A 251 -3.26 -3.60 -13.02
C VAL A 251 -2.28 -2.47 -13.24
N VAL A 252 -2.74 -1.24 -13.10
CA VAL A 252 -1.91 -0.03 -13.23
C VAL A 252 -1.87 0.68 -11.89
N VAL A 253 -0.67 0.88 -11.35
CA VAL A 253 -0.42 1.52 -10.06
C VAL A 253 0.25 2.87 -10.29
N PRO A 254 -0.51 3.94 -10.58
CA PRO A 254 0.06 5.27 -10.77
C PRO A 254 0.49 5.89 -9.44
N ASP A 255 1.42 6.83 -9.48
CA ASP A 255 1.78 7.62 -8.29
C ASP A 255 0.76 8.74 -8.06
N GLY A 256 -0.07 8.60 -7.03
CA GLY A 256 -1.06 9.59 -6.64
C GLY A 256 -0.55 10.64 -5.64
N THR A 257 0.71 10.58 -5.18
CA THR A 257 1.24 11.47 -4.14
C THR A 257 2.36 12.39 -4.62
N GLY A 258 3.09 12.02 -5.69
CA GLY A 258 4.21 12.78 -6.25
C GLY A 258 5.51 12.71 -5.43
N SER A 259 5.44 12.23 -4.18
CA SER A 259 6.60 11.90 -3.35
C SER A 259 6.22 10.95 -2.23
N GLN A 260 7.22 10.39 -1.53
CA GLN A 260 7.00 9.42 -0.46
C GLN A 260 6.12 9.94 0.68
N LEU A 261 6.21 11.24 1.01
CA LEU A 261 5.56 11.82 2.20
C LEU A 261 4.46 12.84 1.86
N ALA A 262 4.33 13.25 0.60
CA ALA A 262 3.35 14.26 0.20
C ALA A 262 1.91 13.74 0.32
N ASN A 263 1.00 14.67 0.60
CA ASN A 263 -0.44 14.42 0.60
C ASN A 263 -1.13 15.52 -0.21
N PRO A 264 -1.27 15.34 -1.53
CA PRO A 264 -2.01 16.27 -2.39
C PRO A 264 -3.53 16.03 -2.37
N LEU A 265 -4.02 15.24 -1.40
CA LEU A 265 -5.42 14.93 -1.14
C LEU A 265 -6.18 14.20 -2.26
N CYS A 266 -5.51 13.78 -3.34
CA CYS A 266 -6.17 13.21 -4.52
C CYS A 266 -7.28 14.14 -5.08
N LEU A 267 -7.06 15.45 -5.02
CA LEU A 267 -7.97 16.46 -5.53
C LEU A 267 -7.25 17.36 -6.53
N ASP A 268 -8.03 18.13 -7.27
CA ASP A 268 -7.51 19.30 -7.97
C ASP A 268 -7.60 20.50 -7.02
N SER A 269 -6.44 20.90 -6.50
CA SER A 269 -6.32 21.90 -5.44
C SER A 269 -5.02 22.70 -5.58
N GLN A 270 -4.73 23.59 -4.63
CA GLN A 270 -3.43 24.28 -4.55
C GLN A 270 -2.25 23.31 -4.33
N LEU A 271 -2.51 22.08 -3.89
CA LEU A 271 -1.49 21.06 -3.63
C LEU A 271 -1.14 20.21 -4.86
N GLY A 272 -1.88 20.36 -5.96
CA GLY A 272 -1.68 19.60 -7.19
C GLY A 272 -3.00 19.29 -7.90
N LYS A 273 -2.91 18.83 -9.15
CA LYS A 273 -4.06 18.41 -9.96
C LYS A 273 -4.14 16.89 -10.09
N VAL A 274 -4.30 16.21 -8.96
CA VAL A 274 -4.20 14.75 -8.91
C VAL A 274 -5.45 14.07 -9.43
N ALA A 275 -6.63 14.66 -9.21
CA ALA A 275 -7.87 14.13 -9.77
C ALA A 275 -7.82 14.17 -11.31
N SER A 276 -7.38 15.28 -11.90
CA SER A 276 -7.13 15.37 -13.35
C SER A 276 -6.10 14.34 -13.84
N TYR A 277 -5.01 14.13 -13.10
CA TYR A 277 -3.99 13.14 -13.47
C TYR A 277 -4.59 11.72 -13.53
N LEU A 278 -5.34 11.34 -12.49
CA LEU A 278 -5.90 9.99 -12.35
C LEU A 278 -7.15 9.75 -13.21
N ALA A 279 -7.93 10.78 -13.53
CA ALA A 279 -9.16 10.65 -14.32
C ALA A 279 -8.95 10.95 -15.82
N VAL A 280 -7.85 11.60 -16.20
CA VAL A 280 -7.59 11.97 -17.61
C VAL A 280 -6.26 11.40 -18.11
N ASP A 281 -5.14 11.79 -17.50
CA ASP A 281 -3.81 11.46 -18.02
C ASP A 281 -3.52 9.95 -17.95
N VAL A 282 -3.81 9.33 -16.80
CA VAL A 282 -3.63 7.87 -16.59
C VAL A 282 -4.52 7.05 -17.54
N PRO A 283 -5.86 7.24 -17.60
CA PRO A 283 -6.71 6.52 -18.56
C PRO A 283 -6.28 6.68 -20.01
N THR A 284 -5.88 7.90 -20.40
CA THR A 284 -5.40 8.20 -21.76
C THR A 284 -4.13 7.41 -22.07
N TRP A 285 -3.17 7.41 -21.14
CA TRP A 285 -1.94 6.64 -21.30
C TRP A 285 -2.22 5.14 -21.43
N ILE A 286 -3.07 4.59 -20.56
CA ILE A 286 -3.46 3.16 -20.58
C ILE A 286 -4.04 2.78 -21.94
N LYS A 287 -5.05 3.52 -22.42
CA LYS A 287 -5.73 3.23 -23.70
C LYS A 287 -4.81 3.40 -24.92
N THR A 288 -3.74 4.18 -24.79
CA THR A 288 -2.79 4.44 -25.89
C THR A 288 -1.68 3.39 -25.95
N HIS A 289 -1.21 2.90 -24.80
CA HIS A 289 0.00 2.08 -24.71
C HIS A 289 -0.26 0.61 -24.40
N LEU A 290 -1.45 0.26 -23.91
CA LEU A 290 -1.82 -1.11 -23.56
C LEU A 290 -3.03 -1.57 -24.38
N GLN A 291 -3.08 -2.86 -24.75
CA GLN A 291 -4.24 -3.45 -25.42
C GLN A 291 -5.19 -4.03 -24.37
N VAL A 292 -6.11 -3.18 -23.90
CA VAL A 292 -7.11 -3.46 -22.85
C VAL A 292 -8.52 -3.12 -23.36
N ASP A 293 -9.55 -3.54 -22.63
CA ASP A 293 -10.93 -3.10 -22.91
C ASP A 293 -11.06 -1.59 -22.65
N PRO A 294 -11.46 -0.76 -23.64
CA PRO A 294 -11.60 0.68 -23.45
C PRO A 294 -12.90 1.11 -22.74
N ASP A 295 -13.86 0.19 -22.52
CA ASP A 295 -15.14 0.48 -21.85
C ASP A 295 -14.93 0.73 -20.34
N PRO A 296 -15.31 1.90 -19.79
CA PRO A 296 -15.23 2.19 -18.36
C PRO A 296 -15.96 1.17 -17.47
N ARG A 297 -16.97 0.46 -17.99
CA ARG A 297 -17.67 -0.60 -17.24
C ARG A 297 -16.82 -1.87 -17.03
N SER A 298 -15.65 -1.94 -17.66
CA SER A 298 -14.64 -2.97 -17.48
C SER A 298 -13.46 -2.45 -16.63
N TRP A 299 -13.63 -1.28 -15.98
CA TRP A 299 -12.59 -0.62 -15.20
C TRP A 299 -13.02 -0.50 -13.74
N ALA A 300 -12.05 -0.62 -12.84
CA ALA A 300 -12.20 -0.35 -11.43
C ALA A 300 -11.02 0.47 -10.89
N VAL A 301 -11.25 1.22 -9.82
CA VAL A 301 -10.19 1.89 -9.07
C VAL A 301 -10.17 1.43 -7.62
N GLY A 302 -9.02 1.05 -7.10
CA GLY A 302 -8.87 0.65 -5.70
C GLY A 302 -7.67 1.32 -5.06
N GLY A 303 -7.58 1.21 -3.74
CA GLY A 303 -6.40 1.69 -3.05
C GLY A 303 -6.46 1.48 -1.55
N LEU A 304 -5.32 1.75 -0.91
CA LEU A 304 -5.16 1.60 0.54
C LEU A 304 -4.95 2.96 1.23
N SER A 305 -5.57 3.16 2.40
CA SER A 305 -5.42 4.39 3.20
C SER A 305 -5.75 5.64 2.36
N TYR A 306 -4.79 6.54 2.12
CA TYR A 306 -4.89 7.63 1.15
C TYR A 306 -5.46 7.19 -0.21
N GLY A 307 -4.97 6.06 -0.74
CA GLY A 307 -5.46 5.49 -2.00
C GLY A 307 -6.89 4.95 -1.90
N GLY A 308 -7.31 4.49 -0.72
CA GLY A 308 -8.70 4.08 -0.45
C GLY A 308 -9.65 5.28 -0.52
N THR A 309 -9.31 6.35 0.20
CA THR A 309 -10.02 7.64 0.12
C THR A 309 -10.08 8.15 -1.32
N CYS A 310 -8.96 8.06 -2.04
CA CYS A 310 -8.84 8.50 -3.43
C CYS A 310 -9.71 7.67 -4.38
N SER A 311 -9.84 6.35 -4.16
CA SER A 311 -10.70 5.48 -4.98
C SER A 311 -12.17 5.92 -4.90
N LEU A 312 -12.66 6.24 -3.70
CA LEU A 312 -14.00 6.78 -3.50
C LEU A 312 -14.13 8.17 -4.14
N GLN A 313 -13.14 9.05 -3.97
CA GLN A 313 -13.12 10.37 -4.59
C GLN A 313 -13.28 10.28 -6.11
N LEU A 314 -12.56 9.36 -6.75
CA LEU A 314 -12.66 9.12 -8.18
C LEU A 314 -14.02 8.55 -8.56
N ALA A 315 -14.56 7.60 -7.80
CA ALA A 315 -15.89 7.05 -8.06
C ALA A 315 -17.02 8.07 -7.91
N THR A 316 -16.88 9.06 -7.00
CA THR A 316 -17.92 10.10 -6.80
C THR A 316 -17.78 11.31 -7.71
N ASN A 317 -16.55 11.66 -8.11
CA ASN A 317 -16.28 12.83 -8.94
C ASN A 317 -16.15 12.49 -10.43
N HIS A 318 -15.75 11.25 -10.75
CA HIS A 318 -15.52 10.73 -12.10
C HIS A 318 -16.13 9.33 -12.31
N PRO A 319 -17.42 9.10 -11.97
CA PRO A 319 -18.08 7.80 -12.14
C PRO A 319 -18.10 7.31 -13.60
N GLU A 320 -17.99 8.22 -14.57
CA GLU A 320 -17.89 7.93 -15.99
C GLU A 320 -16.55 7.27 -16.40
N VAL A 321 -15.52 7.41 -15.56
CA VAL A 321 -14.20 6.79 -15.76
C VAL A 321 -14.06 5.54 -14.89
N TYR A 322 -14.50 5.65 -13.63
CA TYR A 322 -14.38 4.58 -12.64
C TYR A 322 -15.73 4.31 -11.95
N PRO A 323 -16.61 3.50 -12.56
CA PRO A 323 -17.90 3.15 -11.97
C PRO A 323 -17.77 2.11 -10.85
N THR A 324 -16.62 1.46 -10.71
CA THR A 324 -16.36 0.43 -9.68
C THR A 324 -15.19 0.86 -8.79
N PHE A 325 -15.34 0.75 -7.46
CA PHE A 325 -14.25 1.07 -6.53
C PHE A 325 -13.97 0.02 -5.45
N LEU A 326 -12.73 -0.01 -4.96
CA LEU A 326 -12.28 -0.79 -3.80
C LEU A 326 -11.55 0.10 -2.80
N ASP A 327 -12.24 0.48 -1.74
CA ASP A 327 -11.71 1.32 -0.66
C ASP A 327 -11.15 0.45 0.48
N LEU A 328 -9.83 0.41 0.67
CA LEU A 328 -9.17 -0.36 1.72
C LEU A 328 -8.67 0.58 2.83
N SER A 329 -9.41 0.66 3.93
CA SER A 329 -9.16 1.57 5.06
C SER A 329 -9.04 3.04 4.64
N GLY A 330 -9.92 3.55 3.77
CA GLY A 330 -10.00 4.97 3.44
C GLY A 330 -10.59 5.83 4.57
N GLN A 331 -10.30 7.13 4.49
CA GLN A 331 -10.76 8.14 5.43
C GLN A 331 -12.19 8.58 5.12
N GLU A 332 -12.87 9.20 6.10
CA GLU A 332 -14.20 9.79 5.91
C GLU A 332 -14.21 10.89 4.84
N GLU A 333 -13.12 11.65 4.75
CA GLU A 333 -12.92 12.74 3.81
C GLU A 333 -11.42 12.93 3.54
N PRO A 334 -11.03 13.52 2.40
CA PRO A 334 -9.65 13.97 2.19
C PRO A 334 -9.22 14.92 3.31
N THR A 335 -8.09 14.64 3.98
CA THR A 335 -7.67 15.40 5.15
C THR A 335 -6.15 15.54 5.30
N LEU A 336 -5.72 16.72 5.79
CA LEU A 336 -4.37 17.01 6.30
C LEU A 336 -4.28 16.92 7.84
N GLY A 337 -5.24 16.21 8.46
CA GLY A 337 -5.37 15.98 9.90
C GLY A 337 -6.57 16.69 10.53
N ASP A 338 -7.05 17.80 9.94
CA ASP A 338 -8.31 18.43 10.30
C ASP A 338 -8.91 19.23 9.13
N ARG A 339 -10.23 19.40 9.12
CA ARG A 339 -10.98 20.02 8.02
C ARG A 339 -10.56 21.47 7.75
N ARG A 340 -10.40 22.28 8.81
CA ARG A 340 -9.99 23.69 8.66
C ARG A 340 -8.62 23.78 8.00
N ARG A 341 -7.63 23.04 8.50
CA ARG A 341 -6.29 22.99 7.89
C ARG A 341 -6.35 22.55 6.43
N THR A 342 -7.17 21.55 6.14
CA THR A 342 -7.34 21.00 4.78
C THR A 342 -7.89 22.07 3.83
N VAL A 343 -8.97 22.73 4.22
CA VAL A 343 -9.61 23.79 3.43
C VAL A 343 -8.72 25.01 3.26
N ASP A 344 -8.04 25.44 4.33
CA ASP A 344 -7.09 26.56 4.28
C ASP A 344 -5.94 26.28 3.29
N GLN A 345 -5.33 25.10 3.36
CA GLN A 345 -4.14 24.78 2.56
C GLN A 345 -4.47 24.35 1.12
N ALA A 346 -5.54 23.60 0.91
CA ALA A 346 -5.89 23.06 -0.41
C ALA A 346 -6.79 24.01 -1.21
N PHE A 347 -7.67 24.74 -0.53
CA PHE A 347 -8.71 25.57 -1.16
C PHE A 347 -8.62 27.05 -0.78
N GLY A 348 -7.57 27.46 -0.03
CA GLY A 348 -7.39 28.86 0.35
C GLY A 348 -8.47 29.40 1.29
N GLY A 349 -9.09 28.52 2.08
CA GLY A 349 -10.19 28.86 2.99
C GLY A 349 -11.59 28.75 2.36
N ASP A 350 -11.70 28.34 1.09
CA ASP A 350 -12.98 28.14 0.42
C ASP A 350 -13.61 26.79 0.79
N GLU A 351 -14.44 26.80 1.83
CA GLU A 351 -15.21 25.63 2.28
C GLU A 351 -16.16 25.10 1.21
N ALA A 352 -16.75 25.99 0.39
CA ALA A 352 -17.70 25.57 -0.64
C ALA A 352 -16.99 24.79 -1.76
N ALA A 353 -15.76 25.17 -2.10
CA ALA A 353 -14.93 24.43 -3.03
C ALA A 353 -14.58 23.02 -2.52
N PHE A 354 -14.28 22.86 -1.23
CA PHE A 354 -14.04 21.54 -0.63
C PHE A 354 -15.31 20.67 -0.62
N VAL A 355 -16.44 21.23 -0.18
CA VAL A 355 -17.75 20.55 -0.16
C VAL A 355 -18.16 20.09 -1.56
N ALA A 356 -17.79 20.84 -2.61
CA ALA A 356 -18.12 20.50 -4.00
C ALA A 356 -17.38 19.25 -4.54
N VAL A 357 -16.33 18.78 -3.86
CA VAL A 357 -15.52 17.62 -4.28
C VAL A 357 -15.43 16.51 -3.23
N ASN A 358 -15.82 16.77 -1.98
CA ASN A 358 -15.79 15.81 -0.88
C ASN A 358 -16.87 14.70 -1.05
N PRO A 359 -16.51 13.40 -1.09
CA PRO A 359 -17.46 12.31 -1.34
C PRO A 359 -18.68 12.31 -0.41
N LEU A 360 -18.50 12.48 0.90
CA LEU A 360 -19.61 12.47 1.86
C LEU A 360 -20.57 13.64 1.65
N ASP A 361 -20.09 14.78 1.14
CA ASP A 361 -20.94 15.93 0.83
C ASP A 361 -21.66 15.75 -0.52
N LEU A 362 -20.98 15.19 -1.52
CA LEU A 362 -21.55 14.84 -2.81
C LEU A 362 -22.72 13.84 -2.68
N MET A 363 -22.53 12.78 -1.90
CA MET A 363 -23.52 11.71 -1.71
C MET A 363 -24.81 12.17 -1.00
N LYS A 364 -24.80 13.31 -0.29
CA LYS A 364 -26.02 13.91 0.28
C LYS A 364 -26.98 14.44 -0.78
N SER A 365 -26.44 14.91 -1.91
CA SER A 365 -27.22 15.64 -2.94
C SER A 365 -27.26 14.94 -4.30
N ARG A 366 -26.35 13.99 -4.56
CA ARG A 366 -26.27 13.23 -5.80
C ARG A 366 -26.70 11.77 -5.60
N ARG A 367 -26.95 11.08 -6.72
CA ARG A 367 -27.25 9.65 -6.76
C ARG A 367 -26.30 8.97 -7.73
N TYR A 368 -25.96 7.72 -7.42
CA TYR A 368 -24.93 6.94 -8.12
C TYR A 368 -25.43 5.52 -8.41
N PRO A 369 -26.54 5.36 -9.17
CA PRO A 369 -27.17 4.05 -9.39
C PRO A 369 -26.31 3.08 -10.22
N ASP A 370 -25.37 3.61 -11.00
CA ASP A 370 -24.46 2.84 -11.86
C ASP A 370 -23.07 2.68 -11.23
N THR A 371 -22.91 3.05 -9.95
CA THR A 371 -21.65 2.93 -9.20
C THR A 371 -21.74 1.79 -8.19
N ALA A 372 -20.69 1.00 -8.11
CA ALA A 372 -20.57 -0.10 -7.16
C ALA A 372 -19.22 -0.06 -6.44
N GLY A 373 -19.13 -0.63 -5.25
CA GLY A 373 -17.83 -0.74 -4.58
C GLY A 373 -17.81 -1.57 -3.32
N ILE A 374 -16.60 -1.83 -2.84
CA ILE A 374 -16.39 -2.52 -1.56
C ILE A 374 -15.53 -1.64 -0.67
N ILE A 375 -15.98 -1.50 0.58
CA ILE A 375 -15.26 -0.79 1.63
C ILE A 375 -14.76 -1.83 2.62
N VAL A 376 -13.44 -1.99 2.69
CA VAL A 376 -12.74 -2.95 3.54
C VAL A 376 -12.04 -2.21 4.66
N VAL A 377 -12.08 -2.73 5.88
CA VAL A 377 -11.32 -2.17 7.00
C VAL A 377 -10.84 -3.25 7.98
N GLY A 378 -9.77 -2.97 8.71
CA GLY A 378 -9.27 -3.89 9.74
C GLY A 378 -10.18 -3.99 10.97
N THR A 379 -10.40 -5.18 11.51
CA THR A 379 -11.18 -5.39 12.75
C THR A 379 -10.58 -4.72 13.99
N ARG A 380 -9.29 -4.32 13.93
CA ARG A 380 -8.55 -3.57 14.96
C ARG A 380 -8.05 -2.23 14.43
N ASP A 381 -8.58 -1.76 13.30
CA ASP A 381 -8.30 -0.45 12.74
C ASP A 381 -9.26 0.58 13.35
N ASP A 382 -9.11 0.83 14.66
CA ASP A 382 -10.07 1.63 15.45
C ASP A 382 -10.20 3.07 14.93
N ALA A 383 -9.14 3.63 14.34
CA ALA A 383 -9.14 4.99 13.79
C ALA A 383 -9.98 5.11 12.52
N TYR A 384 -10.03 4.07 11.68
CA TYR A 384 -10.68 4.11 10.36
C TYR A 384 -12.04 3.41 10.33
N ARG A 385 -12.29 2.44 11.20
CA ARG A 385 -13.52 1.62 11.15
C ARG A 385 -14.79 2.44 11.24
N GLY A 386 -14.84 3.40 12.17
CA GLY A 386 -16.01 4.29 12.31
C GLY A 386 -16.25 5.14 11.08
N GLY A 387 -15.19 5.55 10.39
CA GLY A 387 -15.28 6.31 9.15
C GLY A 387 -15.75 5.49 7.97
N ALA A 388 -15.16 4.30 7.81
CA ALA A 388 -15.58 3.33 6.78
C ALA A 388 -17.07 2.97 6.90
N GLN A 389 -17.60 2.83 8.12
CA GLN A 389 -19.03 2.59 8.35
C GLN A 389 -19.92 3.76 7.91
N LYS A 390 -19.48 5.01 8.15
CA LYS A 390 -20.20 6.21 7.69
C LYS A 390 -20.18 6.34 6.17
N VAL A 391 -19.03 6.10 5.55
CA VAL A 391 -18.86 6.09 4.10
C VAL A 391 -19.78 5.05 3.47
N PHE A 392 -19.79 3.82 4.01
CA PHE A 392 -20.68 2.75 3.54
C PHE A 392 -22.16 3.14 3.61
N ALA A 393 -22.59 3.71 4.75
CA ALA A 393 -23.97 4.17 4.90
C ALA A 393 -24.32 5.26 3.88
N ALA A 394 -23.45 6.26 3.69
CA ALA A 394 -23.66 7.34 2.73
C ALA A 394 -23.70 6.85 1.28
N ALA A 395 -22.80 5.93 0.91
CA ALA A 395 -22.76 5.34 -0.43
C ALA A 395 -24.03 4.56 -0.76
N ARG A 396 -24.49 3.72 0.18
CA ARG A 396 -25.75 2.99 0.05
C ARG A 396 -26.94 3.94 -0.05
N ASP A 397 -26.99 4.98 0.78
CA ASP A 397 -28.10 5.96 0.76
C ASP A 397 -28.09 6.82 -0.52
N ALA A 398 -26.94 6.97 -1.17
CA ALA A 398 -26.80 7.59 -2.49
C ALA A 398 -27.13 6.64 -3.66
N GLY A 399 -27.52 5.40 -3.37
CA GLY A 399 -27.97 4.41 -4.35
C GLY A 399 -26.85 3.59 -4.99
N MET A 400 -25.64 3.60 -4.43
CA MET A 400 -24.56 2.73 -4.90
C MET A 400 -24.81 1.28 -4.47
N ASP A 401 -24.34 0.34 -5.29
CA ASP A 401 -24.29 -1.08 -4.95
C ASP A 401 -22.99 -1.37 -4.18
N VAL A 402 -23.05 -1.28 -2.85
CA VAL A 402 -21.87 -1.34 -1.98
C VAL A 402 -21.89 -2.48 -0.97
N GLN A 403 -20.70 -2.97 -0.64
CA GLN A 403 -20.47 -3.90 0.46
C GLN A 403 -19.51 -3.33 1.50
N TYR A 404 -19.63 -3.81 2.73
CA TYR A 404 -18.74 -3.50 3.84
C TYR A 404 -18.12 -4.78 4.38
N VAL A 405 -16.79 -4.82 4.43
CA VAL A 405 -16.03 -6.02 4.81
C VAL A 405 -15.04 -5.68 5.91
N GLU A 406 -15.03 -6.48 6.98
CA GLU A 406 -14.00 -6.40 8.01
C GLU A 406 -13.02 -7.57 7.91
N VAL A 407 -11.73 -7.25 7.86
CA VAL A 407 -10.65 -8.23 7.78
C VAL A 407 -9.84 -8.24 9.08
N PRO A 408 -9.47 -9.40 9.64
CA PRO A 408 -8.67 -9.44 10.86
C PRO A 408 -7.34 -8.69 10.72
N GLY A 409 -7.14 -7.64 11.53
CA GLY A 409 -5.92 -6.84 11.51
C GLY A 409 -6.14 -5.37 11.85
N SER A 410 -5.06 -4.61 11.94
CA SER A 410 -5.06 -3.14 12.09
C SER A 410 -4.81 -2.47 10.73
N HIS A 411 -4.56 -1.16 10.73
CA HIS A 411 -4.19 -0.37 9.54
C HIS A 411 -2.85 -0.86 8.93
N SER A 412 -2.90 -1.90 8.09
CA SER A 412 -1.71 -2.67 7.69
C SER A 412 -1.88 -3.36 6.34
N PHE A 413 -0.74 -3.63 5.68
CA PHE A 413 -0.70 -4.37 4.41
C PHE A 413 -1.26 -5.79 4.50
N ALA A 414 -1.28 -6.40 5.70
CA ALA A 414 -1.95 -7.68 5.91
C ALA A 414 -3.45 -7.60 5.65
N VAL A 415 -4.11 -6.51 6.08
CA VAL A 415 -5.54 -6.26 5.82
C VAL A 415 -5.76 -5.96 4.35
N TRP A 416 -4.98 -5.06 3.77
CA TRP A 416 -5.19 -4.58 2.40
C TRP A 416 -4.92 -5.66 1.34
N SER A 417 -3.83 -6.42 1.48
CA SER A 417 -3.55 -7.56 0.58
C SER A 417 -4.57 -8.69 0.72
N ALA A 418 -5.09 -8.92 1.94
CA ALA A 418 -6.16 -9.89 2.14
C ALA A 418 -7.49 -9.41 1.55
N GLY A 419 -7.83 -8.13 1.70
CA GLY A 419 -9.00 -7.50 1.09
C GLY A 419 -8.96 -7.60 -0.43
N LEU A 420 -7.89 -7.16 -1.08
CA LEU A 420 -7.75 -7.29 -2.54
C LEU A 420 -7.94 -8.73 -3.02
N ARG A 421 -7.35 -9.70 -2.31
CA ARG A 421 -7.47 -11.12 -2.65
C ARG A 421 -8.88 -11.68 -2.42
N GLN A 422 -9.56 -11.28 -1.35
CA GLN A 422 -10.91 -11.75 -1.04
C GLN A 422 -11.95 -11.21 -2.02
N GLU A 423 -11.75 -9.98 -2.48
CA GLU A 423 -12.73 -9.27 -3.31
C GLU A 423 -12.43 -9.34 -4.81
N MET A 424 -11.41 -10.10 -5.22
CA MET A 424 -11.01 -10.18 -6.62
C MET A 424 -12.12 -10.81 -7.49
N ASP A 425 -12.81 -11.84 -7.00
CA ASP A 425 -13.91 -12.46 -7.74
C ASP A 425 -15.03 -11.45 -8.01
N TRP A 426 -15.45 -10.70 -6.97
CA TRP A 426 -16.47 -9.65 -7.12
C TRP A 426 -16.03 -8.55 -8.10
N LEU A 427 -14.78 -8.10 -8.00
CA LEU A 427 -14.23 -7.11 -8.94
C LEU A 427 -14.21 -7.66 -10.37
N ALA A 428 -13.81 -8.91 -10.55
CA ALA A 428 -13.74 -9.59 -11.84
C ALA A 428 -15.14 -9.75 -12.46
N GLU A 429 -16.15 -10.15 -11.69
CA GLU A 429 -17.55 -10.20 -12.14
C GLU A 429 -18.05 -8.82 -12.60
N ARG A 430 -17.80 -7.77 -11.80
CA ARG A 430 -18.20 -6.39 -12.12
C ARG A 430 -17.58 -5.88 -13.41
N MET A 431 -16.27 -6.10 -13.55
CA MET A 431 -15.53 -5.72 -14.75
C MET A 431 -15.84 -6.64 -15.96
N GLY A 432 -16.69 -7.66 -15.79
CA GLY A 432 -17.09 -8.56 -16.86
C GLY A 432 -16.00 -9.57 -17.26
N LEU A 433 -15.04 -9.82 -16.39
CA LEU A 433 -13.97 -10.80 -16.61
C LEU A 433 -14.49 -12.23 -16.47
N ILE A 434 -15.24 -12.49 -15.40
CA ILE A 434 -15.80 -13.79 -15.03
C ILE A 434 -17.32 -13.68 -14.81
N SER A 435 -17.99 -14.81 -14.63
CA SER A 435 -19.46 -14.95 -14.52
C SER A 435 -20.00 -14.83 -13.10
#